data_AF-A0A7V9BD13-F1
#
_entry.id   AF-A0A7V9BD13-F1
#
_cell.length_a   1.000
_cell.length_b   1.000
_cell.length_c   1.000
_cell.angle_alpha   90.00
_cell.angle_beta   90.00
_cell.angle_gamma   90.00
#
_symmetry.space_group_name_H-M   'P 1'
#
loop_
_entity.id
_entity.type
_entity.pdbx_description
1 polymer ?
#
loop_
_entity_poly.entity_id
_entity_poly.type
_entity_poly.pdbx_seq_one_letter_code
_entity_poly.pdbx_strand_id
1 'polypeptide(L)' 'MATNLAIDPALLERALALGGEKTKKATVTKALEEFVARREQATLLELFSAFEWNPEFDYKAERSRR' A
#
# COMPACT_ATOMS: atom_id res chain seq x y z
N MET A 1 11.79 -11.28 14.43
CA MET A 1 12.15 -12.71 14.60
C MET A 1 12.80 -13.18 13.31
N ALA A 2 13.78 -14.09 13.36
CA ALA A 2 14.35 -14.67 12.14
C ALA A 2 13.48 -15.87 11.73
N THR A 3 12.88 -15.79 10.54
CA THR A 3 12.07 -16.87 9.97
C THR A 3 12.77 -17.34 8.71
N ASN A 4 13.13 -18.62 8.67
CA ASN A 4 13.87 -19.18 7.54
C ASN A 4 12.87 -19.56 6.44
N LEU A 5 12.49 -18.57 5.63
CA LEU A 5 11.63 -18.78 4.46
C LEU A 5 12.50 -19.01 3.24
N ALA A 6 12.20 -20.05 2.45
CA ALA A 6 12.81 -20.24 1.16
C ALA A 6 12.31 -19.14 0.21
N ILE A 7 13.22 -18.22 -0.16
CA ILE A 7 12.97 -17.13 -1.10
C ILE A 7 13.96 -17.31 -2.25
N ASP A 8 13.48 -17.12 -3.49
CA ASP A 8 14.35 -17.11 -4.67
C ASP A 8 15.47 -16.05 -4.48
N PRO A 9 16.75 -16.48 -4.43
CA PRO A 9 17.87 -15.56 -4.25
C PRO A 9 17.95 -14.51 -5.36
N ALA A 10 17.65 -14.86 -6.62
CA ALA A 10 17.73 -13.93 -7.73
C ALA A 10 16.66 -12.83 -7.62
N LEU A 11 15.46 -13.18 -7.16
CA LEU A 11 14.40 -12.22 -6.88
C LEU A 11 14.79 -11.27 -5.74
N LEU A 12 15.36 -11.81 -4.66
CA LEU A 12 15.75 -11.02 -3.50
C LEU A 12 16.89 -10.04 -3.81
N GLU A 13 17.90 -10.46 -4.58
CA GLU A 13 18.98 -9.57 -5.03
C GLU A 13 18.43 -8.45 -5.93
N ARG A 14 17.52 -8.78 -6.85
CA ARG A 14 16.89 -7.78 -7.71
C ARG A 14 16.06 -6.79 -6.89
N ALA A 15 15.30 -7.28 -5.90
CA ALA A 15 14.53 -6.42 -5.01
C ALA A 15 15.42 -5.52 -4.14
N LEU A 16 16.57 -6.03 -3.67
CA LEU A 16 17.55 -5.25 -2.91
C LEU A 16 18.16 -4.13 -3.76
N ALA A 17 18.56 -4.46 -4.99
CA ALA A 17 19.13 -3.50 -5.94
C ALA A 17 18.14 -2.40 -6.34
N LEU A 18 16.85 -2.72 -6.49
CA LEU A 18 15.80 -1.77 -6.85
C LEU A 18 15.26 -0.98 -5.65
N GLY A 19 15.13 -1.63 -4.50
CA GLY A 19 14.48 -1.08 -3.30
C GLY A 19 15.34 -0.12 -2.48
N GLY A 20 16.65 -0.10 -2.72
CA GLY A 20 17.62 0.79 -2.07
C GLY A 20 17.90 0.45 -0.60
N GLU A 21 17.42 -0.69 -0.12
CA GLU A 21 17.58 -1.11 1.27
C GLU A 21 18.99 -1.63 1.55
N LYS A 22 19.47 -1.45 2.80
CA LYS A 22 20.82 -1.88 3.19
C LYS A 22 20.92 -3.38 3.46
N THR A 23 19.79 -4.05 3.69
CA THR A 23 19.78 -5.46 4.07
C THR A 23 18.66 -6.22 3.37
N LYS A 24 18.89 -7.52 3.14
CA LYS A 24 17.89 -8.46 2.63
C LYS A 24 16.63 -8.49 3.49
N LYS A 25 16.79 -8.45 4.82
CA LYS A 25 15.68 -8.40 5.77
C LYS A 25 14.83 -7.14 5.56
N ALA A 26 15.45 -5.96 5.50
CA ALA A 26 14.73 -4.71 5.28
C ALA A 26 14.00 -4.71 3.93
N THR A 27 14.64 -5.25 2.89
CA THR A 27 14.03 -5.44 1.56
C THR A 27 12.76 -6.29 1.64
N VAL A 28 12.83 -7.43 2.32
CA VAL A 28 11.67 -8.33 2.47
C VAL A 28 10.56 -7.66 3.27
N THR A 29 10.88 -7.01 4.39
CA THR A 29 9.90 -6.30 5.20
C THR A 29 9.16 -5.23 4.39
N LYS A 30 9.91 -4.37 3.70
CA LYS A 30 9.32 -3.31 2.87
C LYS A 30 8.49 -3.85 1.72
N ALA A 31 8.97 -4.90 1.04
CA ALA A 31 8.22 -5.54 -0.04
C ALA A 31 6.87 -6.10 0.45
N LEU A 32 6.81 -6.64 1.67
CA LEU A 32 5.57 -7.12 2.27
C LEU A 32 4.64 -5.97 2.65
N GLU A 33 5.16 -4.90 3.25
CA GLU A 33 4.39 -3.69 3.58
C GLU A 33 3.74 -3.10 2.31
N GLU A 34 4.51 -2.93 1.24
CA GLU A 34 4.00 -2.43 -0.05
C GLU A 34 2.98 -3.39 -0.69
N PHE A 35 3.21 -4.70 -0.58
CA PHE A 35 2.29 -5.72 -1.12
C PHE A 35 0.93 -5.71 -0.42
N VAL A 36 0.93 -5.52 0.91
CA VAL A 36 -0.28 -5.39 1.72
C VAL A 36 -0.97 -4.07 1.41
N ALA A 37 -0.25 -2.95 1.48
CA ALA A 37 -0.81 -1.62 1.22
C ALA A 37 -1.46 -1.52 -0.17
N ARG A 38 -0.84 -2.10 -1.20
CA ARG A 38 -1.40 -2.13 -2.57
C ARG A 38 -2.73 -2.89 -2.65
N ARG A 39 -2.92 -3.93 -1.83
CA ARG A 39 -4.18 -4.70 -1.78
C ARG A 39 -5.26 -4.00 -1.00
N GLU A 40 -4.90 -3.42 0.15
CA GLU A 40 -5.84 -2.61 0.93
C GLU A 40 -6.34 -1.41 0.12
N GLN A 41 -5.46 -0.76 -0.63
CA GLN A 41 -5.85 0.31 -1.56
C GLN A 41 -6.78 -0.16 -2.68
N ALA A 42 -6.58 -1.38 -3.20
CA ALA A 42 -7.49 -1.92 -4.21
C ALA A 42 -8.92 -2.12 -3.64
N THR A 43 -9.05 -2.57 -2.39
CA THR A 43 -10.35 -2.70 -1.72
C THR A 43 -11.03 -1.35 -1.49
N LEU A 44 -10.28 -0.25 -1.28
CA LEU A 44 -10.86 1.09 -1.19
C LEU A 44 -11.63 1.49 -2.47
N LEU A 45 -11.18 1.04 -3.66
CA LEU A 45 -11.88 1.32 -4.91
C LEU A 45 -13.26 0.63 -4.97
N GLU A 46 -13.41 -0.52 -4.34
CA GLU A 46 -14.70 -1.21 -4.24
C GLU A 46 -15.70 -0.38 -3.41
N LEU A 47 -15.24 0.29 -2.35
CA LEU A 47 -16.08 1.16 -1.54
C LEU A 47 -16.64 2.34 -2.35
N PHE A 48 -15.87 2.93 -3.26
CA PHE A 48 -16.35 4.04 -4.10
C PHE A 48 -17.56 3.67 -4.98
N SER A 49 -17.75 2.38 -5.27
CA SER A 49 -18.93 1.89 -6.01
C SER A 49 -20.11 1.56 -5.11
N ALA A 50 -19.90 1.50 -3.79
CA ALA A 50 -20.91 1.15 -2.79
C ALA A 50 -21.63 2.37 -2.18
N PHE A 51 -21.21 3.59 -2.50
CA PHE A 51 -21.84 4.82 -2.00
C PHE A 51 -22.58 5.57 -3.11
N GLU A 52 -23.83 5.94 -2.83
CA GLU A 52 -24.54 6.97 -3.60
C GLU A 52 -24.15 8.35 -3.09
N TRP A 53 -23.65 9.20 -3.98
CA TRP A 53 -23.32 10.58 -3.66
C TRP A 53 -24.60 11.39 -3.48
N ASN A 54 -24.72 12.15 -2.38
CA ASN A 54 -25.84 13.07 -2.22
C ASN A 54 -25.68 14.25 -3.21
N PRO A 55 -26.58 14.42 -4.18
CA PRO A 55 -26.47 15.48 -5.19
C PRO A 55 -26.63 16.90 -4.61
N GLU A 56 -27.20 17.03 -3.41
CA GLU A 56 -27.37 18.30 -2.72
C GLU A 56 -26.14 18.70 -1.88
N PHE A 57 -25.09 17.86 -1.84
CA PHE A 57 -23.91 18.12 -1.03
C PHE A 57 -23.00 19.19 -1.65
N ASP A 58 -23.03 20.41 -1.10
CA ASP A 58 -22.13 21.50 -1.49
C ASP A 58 -20.85 21.52 -0.62
N TYR A 59 -19.80 20.86 -1.12
CA TYR A 59 -18.48 20.85 -0.49
C TYR A 59 -17.82 22.25 -0.38
N LYS A 60 -18.29 23.27 -1.11
CA LYS A 60 -17.77 24.65 -1.00
C LYS A 60 -18.41 25.39 0.18
N ALA A 61 -19.68 25.13 0.48
CA ALA A 61 -20.37 25.69 1.66
C ALA A 61 -19.71 25.27 2.98
N GLU A 62 -19.16 24.06 3.04
CA GLU A 62 -18.44 23.56 4.23
C GLU A 62 -17.11 24.27 4.49
N ARG A 63 -16.48 24.90 3.49
CA ARG A 63 -15.21 25.63 3.67
C ARG A 63 -15.36 26.94 4.44
N SER A 64 -16.56 27.49 4.49
CA SER A 64 -16.87 28.71 5.24
C SER A 64 -17.20 28.47 6.71
N ARG A 65 -17.33 27.21 7.16
CA ARG A 65 -17.47 26.90 8.59
C ARG A 65 -16.11 27.03 9.27
N ARG A 66 -15.88 28.17 9.91
CA ARG A 66 -14.81 28.39 10.91
C ARG A 66 -15.38 28.27 12.32
#